data_AF-A0A952ZYI4-F1
#
_entry.id   AF-A0A952ZYI4-F1
#
_cell.length_a   1.000
_cell.length_b   1.000
_cell.length_c   1.000
_cell.angle_alpha   90.00
_cell.angle_beta   90.00
_cell.angle_gamma   90.00
#
_symmetry.space_group_name_H-M   'P 1'
#
loop_
_entity.id
_entity.type
_entity.pdbx_description
1 polymer ?
#
loop_
_entity_poly.entity_id
_entity_poly.type
_entity_poly.pdbx_seq_one_letter_code
_entity_poly.pdbx_strand_id
1 'polypeptide(L)'
;MKKTIIAGSFVASLSVFAFAGASIALAEEGQAVSVNATATVNLKTGKTEIKTAAQGIRAEVKGKIADLKASASSTKAEIKAEKEKAHIAEAVKKAQAHFALEIRRLNDIKSKIESRLVKFEKAGAVTTAARADLGLAVTAISAAQAKIAAIGSVSVSTSTPKTTPEKAAAEAVRKASQNAQSAVNDAQKALTKVVSDMKGLEASVKKDKNASSSEETR
;
A
#
# COMPACT_ATOMS: atom_id res chain seq x y z
N MET A 1 -15.54 -16.01 -24.82
CA MET A 1 -16.48 -16.63 -23.86
C MET A 1 -16.99 -15.55 -22.92
N LYS A 2 -18.24 -15.12 -23.08
CA LYS A 2 -18.88 -14.06 -22.28
C LYS A 2 -19.54 -14.70 -21.06
N LYS A 3 -19.26 -14.23 -19.84
CA LYS A 3 -20.00 -14.60 -18.62
C LYS A 3 -20.85 -13.43 -18.16
N THR A 4 -22.16 -13.62 -18.27
CA THR A 4 -23.21 -12.74 -17.76
C THR A 4 -23.37 -12.97 -16.26
N ILE A 5 -23.30 -11.92 -15.45
CA ILE A 5 -23.60 -11.95 -14.02
C ILE A 5 -25.01 -11.39 -13.84
N ILE A 6 -25.92 -12.24 -13.36
CA ILE A 6 -27.32 -11.88 -13.07
C ILE A 6 -27.36 -11.24 -11.68
N ALA A 7 -27.82 -9.98 -11.62
CA ALA A 7 -28.13 -9.27 -10.39
C ALA A 7 -29.49 -9.73 -9.85
N GLY A 8 -29.51 -10.28 -8.64
CA GLY A 8 -30.73 -10.61 -7.89
C GLY A 8 -30.98 -9.57 -6.80
N SER A 9 -31.91 -8.65 -7.06
CA SER A 9 -32.50 -7.76 -6.05
C SER A 9 -33.55 -8.55 -5.26
N PHE A 10 -33.40 -8.66 -3.94
CA PHE A 10 -34.41 -9.26 -3.06
C PHE A 10 -34.99 -8.18 -2.15
N VAL A 11 -36.11 -7.60 -2.56
CA VAL A 11 -36.94 -6.70 -1.76
C VAL A 11 -37.99 -7.54 -1.06
N ALA A 12 -37.84 -7.78 0.24
CA ALA A 12 -38.85 -8.44 1.06
C ALA A 12 -39.71 -7.38 1.77
N SER A 13 -40.91 -7.16 1.24
CA SER A 13 -41.98 -6.35 1.81
C SER A 13 -42.51 -6.98 3.11
N LEU A 14 -42.45 -6.23 4.21
CA LEU A 14 -42.92 -6.63 5.53
C LEU A 14 -44.33 -6.05 5.76
N SER A 15 -45.38 -6.85 5.54
CA SER A 15 -46.77 -6.46 5.84
C SER A 15 -47.17 -6.90 7.24
N VAL A 16 -47.36 -5.92 8.13
CA VAL A 16 -47.89 -6.06 9.50
C VAL A 16 -49.41 -6.18 9.44
N PHE A 17 -49.97 -7.31 9.88
CA PHE A 17 -51.41 -7.45 10.13
C PHE A 17 -51.73 -7.04 11.57
N ALA A 18 -52.41 -5.91 11.74
CA ALA A 18 -53.04 -5.51 12.98
C ALA A 18 -54.42 -6.18 13.08
N PHE A 19 -54.64 -7.00 14.11
CA PHE A 19 -55.96 -7.59 14.39
C PHE A 19 -56.70 -6.68 15.36
N ALA A 20 -57.64 -5.89 14.83
CA ALA A 20 -58.59 -5.09 15.59
C ALA A 20 -59.67 -6.00 16.21
N GLY A 21 -60.02 -5.75 17.46
CA GLY A 21 -60.99 -6.51 18.23
C GLY A 21 -62.42 -6.39 17.69
N ALA A 22 -63.17 -7.49 17.85
CA ALA A 22 -64.63 -7.48 17.83
C ALA A 22 -65.11 -8.27 19.06
N SER A 23 -65.72 -7.55 19.99
CA SER A 23 -66.50 -8.10 21.10
C SER A 23 -67.85 -8.56 20.57
N ILE A 24 -68.21 -9.83 20.77
CA ILE A 24 -69.59 -10.30 20.62
C ILE A 24 -69.97 -10.99 21.92
N ALA A 25 -71.02 -10.46 22.55
CA ALA A 25 -71.68 -10.99 23.73
C ALA A 25 -73.01 -11.65 23.32
N LEU A 26 -73.36 -12.79 23.94
CA LEU A 26 -74.73 -13.31 24.22
C LEU A 26 -74.54 -14.63 24.99
N ALA A 27 -74.91 -14.71 26.29
CA ALA A 27 -76.16 -15.32 26.83
C ALA A 27 -76.32 -16.80 26.43
N GLU A 28 -76.65 -17.80 27.26
CA GLU A 28 -77.06 -17.94 28.66
C GLU A 28 -77.12 -19.47 28.92
N GLU A 29 -76.87 -19.86 30.18
CA GLU A 29 -77.20 -21.12 30.88
C GLU A 29 -76.79 -22.52 30.37
N GLY A 30 -76.15 -23.25 31.31
CA GLY A 30 -76.53 -24.63 31.59
C GLY A 30 -75.59 -25.73 31.10
N GLN A 31 -74.51 -26.00 31.83
CA GLN A 31 -74.13 -27.35 32.29
C GLN A 31 -72.71 -27.35 32.89
N ALA A 32 -72.64 -27.70 34.17
CA ALA A 32 -71.40 -28.02 34.84
C ALA A 32 -70.85 -29.36 34.32
N VAL A 33 -69.98 -29.32 33.30
CA VAL A 33 -69.21 -30.50 32.86
C VAL A 33 -67.76 -30.08 32.56
N SER A 34 -66.87 -30.43 33.51
CA SER A 34 -65.43 -30.73 33.32
C SER A 34 -64.55 -29.86 32.39
N VAL A 35 -64.74 -28.54 32.31
CA VAL A 35 -63.93 -27.68 31.41
C VAL A 35 -62.48 -27.46 31.92
N ASN A 36 -62.21 -27.73 33.20
CA ASN A 36 -60.95 -27.31 33.83
C ASN A 36 -59.72 -28.17 33.43
N ALA A 37 -59.89 -29.41 32.98
CA ALA A 37 -58.77 -30.23 32.50
C ALA A 37 -58.40 -29.90 31.05
N THR A 38 -59.39 -29.74 30.17
CA THR A 38 -59.18 -29.55 28.72
C THR A 38 -58.71 -28.14 28.37
N ALA A 39 -59.20 -27.11 29.08
CA ALA A 39 -58.72 -25.72 28.89
C ALA A 39 -57.28 -25.54 29.39
N THR A 40 -56.92 -26.17 30.50
CA THR A 40 -55.55 -26.13 31.06
C THR A 40 -54.55 -26.90 30.20
N VAL A 41 -54.99 -27.99 29.55
CA VAL A 41 -54.19 -28.70 28.54
C VAL A 41 -53.96 -27.80 27.33
N ASN A 42 -55.01 -27.25 26.69
CA ASN A 42 -54.86 -26.40 25.50
C ASN A 42 -54.01 -25.12 25.72
N LEU A 43 -54.10 -24.48 26.89
CA LEU A 43 -53.22 -23.36 27.25
C LEU A 43 -51.77 -23.78 27.48
N LYS A 44 -51.53 -24.99 28.02
CA LYS A 44 -50.18 -25.56 28.15
C LYS A 44 -49.63 -25.97 26.79
N THR A 45 -50.42 -26.62 25.93
CA THR A 45 -50.02 -27.01 24.57
C THR A 45 -49.72 -25.78 23.71
N GLY A 46 -50.59 -24.76 23.74
CA GLY A 46 -50.37 -23.50 23.03
C GLY A 46 -49.16 -22.72 23.58
N LYS A 47 -48.93 -22.69 24.90
CA LYS A 47 -47.70 -22.11 25.47
C LYS A 47 -46.45 -22.89 25.07
N THR A 48 -46.51 -24.22 24.99
CA THR A 48 -45.36 -25.02 24.52
C THR A 48 -45.10 -24.79 23.04
N GLU A 49 -46.11 -24.75 22.19
CA GLU A 49 -45.97 -24.50 20.75
C GLU A 49 -45.42 -23.09 20.46
N ILE A 50 -45.92 -22.06 21.15
CA ILE A 50 -45.39 -20.70 21.04
C ILE A 50 -43.94 -20.63 21.52
N LYS A 51 -43.59 -21.36 22.59
CA LYS A 51 -42.21 -21.41 23.11
C LYS A 51 -41.27 -22.13 22.14
N THR A 52 -41.71 -23.21 21.50
CA THR A 52 -40.94 -23.96 20.49
C THR A 52 -40.78 -23.15 19.20
N ALA A 53 -41.85 -22.48 18.73
CA ALA A 53 -41.79 -21.58 17.59
C ALA A 53 -40.87 -20.37 17.86
N ALA A 54 -40.96 -19.76 19.04
CA ALA A 54 -40.06 -18.68 19.44
C ALA A 54 -38.60 -19.13 19.57
N GLN A 55 -38.34 -20.38 20.00
CA GLN A 55 -37.00 -20.97 20.00
C GLN A 55 -36.48 -21.23 18.59
N GLY A 56 -37.33 -21.72 17.67
CA GLY A 56 -37.01 -21.88 16.26
C GLY A 56 -36.63 -20.57 15.58
N ILE A 57 -37.44 -19.52 15.78
CA ILE A 57 -37.16 -18.17 15.25
C ILE A 57 -35.86 -17.62 15.84
N ARG A 58 -35.61 -17.79 17.16
CA ARG A 58 -34.34 -17.35 17.77
C ARG A 58 -33.13 -18.11 17.23
N ALA A 59 -33.26 -19.40 16.94
CA ALA A 59 -32.19 -20.19 16.35
C ALA A 59 -31.91 -19.76 14.90
N GLU A 60 -32.95 -19.51 14.10
CA GLU A 60 -32.83 -19.04 12.72
C GLU A 60 -32.23 -17.63 12.65
N VAL A 61 -32.66 -16.72 13.53
CA VAL A 61 -32.08 -15.37 13.64
C VAL A 61 -30.62 -15.44 14.08
N LYS A 62 -30.25 -16.31 15.02
CA LYS A 62 -28.85 -16.53 15.40
C LYS A 62 -28.01 -17.06 14.24
N GLY A 63 -28.55 -17.99 13.44
CA GLY A 63 -27.89 -18.50 12.23
C GLY A 63 -27.64 -17.38 11.22
N LYS A 64 -28.67 -16.61 10.87
CA LYS A 64 -28.56 -15.46 9.97
C LYS A 64 -27.58 -14.39 10.46
N ILE A 65 -27.54 -14.13 11.77
CA ILE A 65 -26.56 -13.21 12.37
C ILE A 65 -25.13 -13.77 12.27
N ALA A 66 -24.94 -15.08 12.49
CA ALA A 66 -23.65 -15.72 12.36
C ALA A 66 -23.14 -15.66 10.90
N ASP A 67 -24.01 -15.94 9.93
CA ASP A 67 -23.70 -15.87 8.50
C ASP A 67 -23.41 -14.44 8.02
N LEU A 68 -24.18 -13.46 8.51
CA LEU A 68 -23.91 -12.03 8.26
C LEU A 68 -22.59 -11.58 8.87
N LYS A 69 -22.26 -12.07 10.07
CA LYS A 69 -20.98 -11.75 10.71
C LYS A 69 -19.80 -12.40 9.99
N ALA A 70 -19.96 -13.63 9.51
CA ALA A 70 -18.95 -14.34 8.73
C ALA A 70 -18.71 -13.67 7.37
N SER A 71 -19.78 -13.31 6.65
CA SER A 71 -19.69 -12.58 5.37
C SER A 71 -19.13 -11.16 5.54
N ALA A 72 -19.59 -10.41 6.54
CA ALA A 72 -19.03 -9.08 6.82
C ALA A 72 -17.54 -9.16 7.20
N SER A 73 -17.13 -10.21 7.92
CA SER A 73 -15.72 -10.47 8.26
C SER A 73 -14.87 -10.77 7.02
N SER A 74 -15.35 -11.61 6.10
CA SER A 74 -14.61 -11.93 4.87
C SER A 74 -14.50 -10.71 3.95
N THR A 75 -15.59 -9.98 3.73
CA THR A 75 -15.57 -8.75 2.91
C THR A 75 -14.65 -7.68 3.48
N LYS A 76 -14.64 -7.49 4.82
CA LYS A 76 -13.72 -6.54 5.47
C LYS A 76 -12.25 -6.94 5.30
N ALA A 77 -11.94 -8.24 5.34
CA ALA A 77 -10.58 -8.74 5.13
C ALA A 77 -10.13 -8.55 3.66
N GLU A 78 -11.01 -8.81 2.70
CA GLU A 78 -10.75 -8.61 1.28
C GLU A 78 -10.52 -7.14 0.94
N ILE A 79 -11.37 -6.22 1.43
CA ILE A 79 -11.21 -4.78 1.23
C ILE A 79 -9.89 -4.29 1.83
N LYS A 80 -9.51 -4.80 3.02
CA LYS A 80 -8.25 -4.40 3.66
C LYS A 80 -7.04 -4.88 2.84
N ALA A 81 -7.04 -6.12 2.38
CA ALA A 81 -5.99 -6.69 1.54
C ALA A 81 -5.82 -5.90 0.23
N GLU A 82 -6.94 -5.57 -0.44
CA GLU A 82 -6.90 -4.79 -1.68
C GLU A 82 -6.35 -3.38 -1.47
N LYS A 83 -6.72 -2.71 -0.36
CA LYS A 83 -6.16 -1.40 0.00
C LYS A 83 -4.66 -1.48 0.30
N GLU A 84 -4.20 -2.50 1.01
CA GLU A 84 -2.77 -2.69 1.30
C GLU A 84 -1.96 -2.94 0.02
N LYS A 85 -2.48 -3.74 -0.93
CA LYS A 85 -1.87 -3.93 -2.25
C LYS A 85 -1.75 -2.63 -3.03
N ALA A 86 -2.84 -1.86 -3.10
CA ALA A 86 -2.85 -0.56 -3.77
C ALA A 86 -1.82 0.40 -3.15
N HIS A 87 -1.75 0.44 -1.81
CA HIS A 87 -0.79 1.28 -1.09
C HIS A 87 0.67 0.86 -1.35
N ILE A 88 0.97 -0.44 -1.40
CA ILE A 88 2.32 -0.93 -1.72
C ILE A 88 2.68 -0.57 -3.16
N ALA A 89 1.78 -0.77 -4.12
CA ALA A 89 2.00 -0.42 -5.51
C ALA A 89 2.24 1.09 -5.71
N GLU A 90 1.49 1.93 -5.00
CA GLU A 90 1.70 3.38 -5.01
C GLU A 90 3.03 3.77 -4.36
N ALA A 91 3.41 3.14 -3.25
CA ALA A 91 4.68 3.36 -2.59
C ALA A 91 5.88 3.01 -3.50
N VAL A 92 5.80 1.90 -4.24
CA VAL A 92 6.80 1.52 -5.25
C VAL A 92 6.93 2.61 -6.32
N LYS A 93 5.81 3.04 -6.91
CA LYS A 93 5.81 4.10 -7.94
C LYS A 93 6.41 5.41 -7.42
N LYS A 94 6.00 5.86 -6.24
CA LYS A 94 6.52 7.08 -5.61
C LYS A 94 8.02 6.99 -5.33
N ALA A 95 8.48 5.87 -4.78
CA ALA A 95 9.89 5.64 -4.51
C ALA A 95 10.72 5.66 -5.81
N GLN A 96 10.27 4.96 -6.85
CA GLN A 96 10.95 4.95 -8.14
C GLN A 96 11.01 6.34 -8.78
N ALA A 97 9.91 7.09 -8.77
CA ALA A 97 9.88 8.45 -9.33
C ALA A 97 10.84 9.39 -8.60
N HIS A 98 10.84 9.34 -7.25
CA HIS A 98 11.75 10.14 -6.43
C HIS A 98 13.22 9.82 -6.72
N PHE A 99 13.60 8.54 -6.73
CA PHE A 99 14.98 8.17 -7.00
C PHE A 99 15.40 8.39 -8.45
N ALA A 100 14.48 8.26 -9.42
CA ALA A 100 14.76 8.59 -10.82
C ALA A 100 15.12 10.08 -10.99
N LEU A 101 14.43 10.97 -10.27
CA LEU A 101 14.77 12.40 -10.24
C LEU A 101 16.18 12.62 -9.68
N GLU A 102 16.54 11.91 -8.60
CA GLU A 102 17.85 12.05 -7.98
C GLU A 102 18.97 11.54 -8.91
N ILE A 103 18.77 10.41 -9.60
CA ILE A 103 19.71 9.94 -10.63
C ILE A 103 19.88 10.97 -11.74
N ARG A 104 18.80 11.63 -12.19
CA ARG A 104 18.88 12.69 -13.19
C ARG A 104 19.75 13.85 -12.71
N ARG A 105 19.58 14.28 -11.46
CA ARG A 105 20.41 15.31 -10.83
C ARG A 105 21.88 14.88 -10.75
N LEU A 106 22.18 13.64 -10.37
CA LEU A 106 23.55 13.12 -10.33
C LEU A 106 24.21 13.12 -11.71
N ASN A 107 23.45 12.76 -12.76
CA ASN A 107 23.94 12.82 -14.13
C ASN A 107 24.19 14.26 -14.61
N ASP A 108 23.36 15.23 -14.24
CA ASP A 108 23.61 16.65 -14.53
C ASP A 108 24.91 17.15 -13.86
N ILE A 109 25.14 16.77 -12.60
CA ILE A 109 26.38 17.09 -11.88
C ILE A 109 27.58 16.44 -12.57
N LYS A 110 27.48 15.15 -12.93
CA LYS A 110 28.51 14.42 -13.68
C LYS A 110 28.88 15.19 -14.96
N SER A 111 27.91 15.57 -15.79
CA SER A 111 28.19 16.30 -17.04
C SER A 111 28.83 17.67 -16.81
N LYS A 112 28.46 18.39 -15.74
CA LYS A 112 29.12 19.64 -15.36
C LYS A 112 30.57 19.44 -14.92
N ILE A 113 30.85 18.36 -14.19
CA ILE A 113 32.21 17.98 -13.80
C ILE A 113 33.05 17.65 -15.03
N GLU A 114 32.53 16.82 -15.95
CA GLU A 114 33.19 16.48 -17.22
C GLU A 114 33.57 17.75 -18.00
N SER A 115 32.61 18.68 -18.16
CA SER A 115 32.85 19.96 -18.84
C SER A 115 33.96 20.78 -18.18
N ARG A 116 34.01 20.82 -16.84
CA ARG A 116 35.04 21.57 -16.11
C ARG A 116 36.40 20.90 -16.15
N LEU A 117 36.49 19.57 -16.09
CA LEU A 117 37.76 18.85 -16.26
C LEU A 117 38.39 19.13 -17.62
N VAL A 118 37.59 19.16 -18.69
CA VAL A 118 38.06 19.57 -20.02
C VAL A 118 38.61 21.00 -20.02
N LYS A 119 37.99 21.93 -19.27
CA LYS A 119 38.49 23.31 -19.14
C LYS A 119 39.83 23.36 -18.39
N PHE A 120 40.00 22.53 -17.36
CA PHE A 120 41.27 22.43 -16.63
C PHE A 120 42.38 21.83 -17.50
N GLU A 121 42.08 20.80 -18.28
CA GLU A 121 43.02 20.21 -19.25
C GLU A 121 43.49 21.24 -20.27
N LYS A 122 42.56 22.03 -20.82
CA LYS A 122 42.90 23.14 -21.74
C LYS A 122 43.75 24.23 -21.09
N ALA A 123 43.69 24.36 -19.76
CA ALA A 123 44.52 25.27 -18.99
C ALA A 123 45.86 24.65 -18.55
N GLY A 124 46.19 23.42 -19.00
CA GLY A 124 47.44 22.73 -18.68
C GLY A 124 47.43 21.96 -17.36
N ALA A 125 46.29 21.87 -16.67
CA ALA A 125 46.21 21.14 -15.40
C ALA A 125 46.23 19.62 -15.59
N VAL A 126 46.85 18.90 -14.66
CA VAL A 126 46.86 17.43 -14.63
C VAL A 126 45.55 16.93 -13.99
N THR A 127 44.66 16.34 -14.80
CA THR A 127 43.32 15.89 -14.34
C THR A 127 43.20 14.40 -14.04
N THR A 128 44.30 13.63 -14.14
CA THR A 128 44.29 12.16 -14.08
C THR A 128 43.56 11.60 -12.86
N ALA A 129 43.84 12.11 -11.66
CA ALA A 129 43.19 11.66 -10.43
C ALA A 129 41.68 11.96 -10.43
N ALA A 130 41.30 13.20 -10.74
CA ALA A 130 39.90 13.61 -10.78
C ALA A 130 39.09 12.84 -11.86
N ARG A 131 39.72 12.45 -12.97
CA ARG A 131 39.12 11.58 -14.00
C ARG A 131 38.91 10.15 -13.48
N ALA A 132 39.86 9.60 -12.73
CA ALA A 132 39.71 8.29 -12.11
C ALA A 132 38.58 8.28 -11.07
N ASP A 133 38.52 9.30 -10.21
CA ASP A 133 37.45 9.46 -9.23
C ASP A 133 36.07 9.67 -9.89
N LEU A 134 36.02 10.39 -11.02
CA LEU A 134 34.80 10.49 -11.81
C LEU A 134 34.36 9.12 -12.35
N GLY A 135 35.29 8.27 -12.78
CA GLY A 135 34.99 6.88 -13.17
C GLY A 135 34.38 6.06 -12.02
N LEU A 136 34.88 6.22 -10.80
CA LEU A 136 34.30 5.61 -9.61
C LEU A 136 32.89 6.15 -9.33
N ALA A 137 32.69 7.46 -9.47
CA ALA A 137 31.37 8.07 -9.30
C ALA A 137 30.36 7.58 -10.35
N VAL A 138 30.77 7.39 -11.61
CA VAL A 138 29.93 6.82 -12.68
C VAL A 138 29.52 5.38 -12.34
N THR A 139 30.45 4.59 -11.82
CA THR A 139 30.16 3.23 -11.34
C THR A 139 29.13 3.25 -10.21
N ALA A 140 29.28 4.17 -9.24
CA ALA A 140 28.33 4.32 -8.13
C ALA A 140 26.93 4.76 -8.59
N ILE A 141 26.82 5.69 -9.55
CA ILE A 141 25.54 6.08 -10.16
C ILE A 141 24.87 4.87 -10.83
N SER A 142 25.65 4.05 -11.54
CA SER A 142 25.14 2.85 -12.21
C SER A 142 24.66 1.79 -11.20
N ALA A 143 25.38 1.61 -10.09
CA ALA A 143 24.95 0.76 -8.99
C ALA A 143 23.63 1.28 -8.35
N ALA A 144 23.50 2.59 -8.17
CA ALA A 144 22.27 3.20 -7.67
C ALA A 144 21.08 2.94 -8.61
N GLN A 145 21.26 3.10 -9.93
CA GLN A 145 20.24 2.76 -10.93
C GLN A 145 19.78 1.31 -10.81
N ALA A 146 20.71 0.36 -10.66
CA ALA A 146 20.37 -1.05 -10.49
C ALA A 146 19.56 -1.30 -9.20
N LYS A 147 19.90 -0.65 -8.08
CA LYS A 147 19.14 -0.77 -6.82
C LYS A 147 17.74 -0.15 -6.92
N ILE A 148 17.57 0.92 -7.69
CA ILE A 148 16.25 1.52 -7.94
C ILE A 148 15.38 0.61 -8.81
N ALA A 149 15.97 -0.01 -9.84
CA ALA A 149 15.27 -1.00 -10.66
C ALA A 149 14.75 -2.18 -9.82
N ALA A 150 15.53 -2.61 -8.82
CA ALA A 150 15.14 -3.68 -7.90
C ALA A 150 13.90 -3.36 -7.04
N ILE A 151 13.54 -2.08 -6.84
CA ILE A 151 12.28 -1.68 -6.18
C ILE A 151 11.08 -2.08 -7.05
N GLY A 152 11.21 -1.92 -8.38
CA GLY A 152 10.14 -2.26 -9.33
C GLY A 152 9.92 -3.75 -9.51
N SER A 153 10.91 -4.58 -9.18
CA SER A 153 10.81 -6.04 -9.25
C SER A 153 10.19 -6.67 -7.99
N VAL A 154 9.82 -5.89 -6.97
CA VAL A 154 9.15 -6.43 -5.79
C VAL A 154 7.73 -6.88 -6.19
N SER A 155 7.54 -8.18 -6.31
CA SER A 155 6.26 -8.78 -6.68
C SER A 155 5.22 -8.52 -5.59
N VAL A 156 4.19 -7.74 -5.92
CA VAL A 156 2.97 -7.63 -5.11
C VAL A 156 2.06 -8.77 -5.55
N SER A 157 2.24 -9.97 -4.98
CA SER A 157 1.47 -11.16 -5.38
C SER A 157 -0.03 -10.90 -5.34
N THR A 158 -0.69 -11.15 -6.48
CA THR A 158 -2.12 -10.92 -6.70
C THR A 158 -3.02 -12.04 -6.17
N SER A 159 -2.46 -13.18 -5.75
CA SER A 159 -3.23 -14.35 -5.35
C SER A 159 -3.37 -14.50 -3.83
N THR A 160 -4.63 -14.51 -3.37
CA THR A 160 -5.17 -14.90 -2.05
C THR A 160 -5.03 -13.93 -0.87
N PRO A 161 -6.14 -13.61 -0.16
CA PRO A 161 -6.16 -12.77 1.03
C PRO A 161 -5.72 -13.59 2.24
N LYS A 162 -4.42 -13.61 2.52
CA LYS A 162 -3.91 -14.24 3.75
C LYS A 162 -2.66 -13.52 4.25
N THR A 163 -2.80 -12.22 4.57
CA THR A 163 -2.05 -11.34 5.51
C THR A 163 -0.52 -11.44 5.69
N THR A 164 0.10 -12.59 5.51
CA THR A 164 1.55 -12.85 5.55
C THR A 164 2.33 -12.36 4.31
N PRO A 165 1.83 -12.50 3.05
CA PRO A 165 2.61 -12.10 1.86
C PRO A 165 2.64 -10.57 1.66
N GLU A 166 1.61 -9.83 2.07
CA GLU A 166 1.54 -8.36 1.90
C GLU A 166 2.50 -7.64 2.85
N LYS A 167 2.60 -8.07 4.11
CA LYS A 167 3.58 -7.52 5.07
C LYS A 167 5.02 -7.78 4.62
N ALA A 168 5.28 -8.98 4.09
CA ALA A 168 6.58 -9.33 3.53
C ALA A 168 6.92 -8.48 2.28
N ALA A 169 5.94 -8.24 1.40
CA ALA A 169 6.11 -7.35 0.25
C ALA A 169 6.39 -5.91 0.69
N ALA A 170 5.65 -5.38 1.66
CA ALA A 170 5.90 -4.04 2.21
C ALA A 170 7.30 -3.90 2.83
N GLU A 171 7.75 -4.91 3.57
CA GLU A 171 9.10 -4.94 4.14
C GLU A 171 10.17 -5.04 3.04
N ALA A 172 9.94 -5.82 1.99
CA ALA A 172 10.82 -5.90 0.83
C ALA A 172 10.94 -4.56 0.10
N VAL A 173 9.82 -3.85 -0.13
CA VAL A 173 9.83 -2.50 -0.71
C VAL A 173 10.62 -1.53 0.18
N ARG A 174 10.44 -1.61 1.50
CA ARG A 174 11.18 -0.76 2.45
C ARG A 174 12.69 -1.02 2.38
N LYS A 175 13.12 -2.28 2.44
CA LYS A 175 14.54 -2.66 2.35
C LYS A 175 15.14 -2.27 1.00
N ALA A 176 14.41 -2.51 -0.10
CA ALA A 176 14.85 -2.10 -1.44
C ALA A 176 15.03 -0.58 -1.52
N SER A 177 14.10 0.20 -0.95
CA SER A 177 14.19 1.66 -0.89
C SER A 177 15.37 2.15 -0.05
N GLN A 178 15.65 1.53 1.09
CA GLN A 178 16.82 1.85 1.91
C GLN A 178 18.13 1.56 1.18
N ASN A 179 18.20 0.42 0.47
CA ASN A 179 19.38 0.07 -0.33
C ASN A 179 19.59 1.05 -1.49
N ALA A 180 18.52 1.45 -2.17
CA ALA A 180 18.57 2.47 -3.21
C ALA A 180 19.04 3.83 -2.66
N GLN A 181 18.52 4.24 -1.50
CA GLN A 181 18.93 5.47 -0.84
C GLN A 181 20.42 5.44 -0.46
N SER A 182 20.91 4.34 0.11
CA SER A 182 22.33 4.20 0.44
C SER A 182 23.20 4.33 -0.82
N ALA A 183 22.85 3.64 -1.90
CA ALA A 183 23.60 3.69 -3.15
C ALA A 183 23.60 5.09 -3.78
N VAL A 184 22.48 5.82 -3.70
CA VAL A 184 22.40 7.22 -4.12
C VAL A 184 23.32 8.12 -3.28
N ASN A 185 23.34 7.94 -1.96
CA ASN A 185 24.24 8.69 -1.08
C ASN A 185 25.71 8.40 -1.37
N ASP A 186 26.06 7.15 -1.70
CA ASP A 186 27.42 6.77 -2.07
C ASP A 186 27.84 7.42 -3.39
N ALA A 187 26.93 7.48 -4.37
CA ALA A 187 27.15 8.22 -5.61
C ALA A 187 27.34 9.74 -5.36
N GLN A 188 26.54 10.35 -4.48
CA GLN A 188 26.69 11.75 -4.09
C GLN A 188 28.05 12.01 -3.42
N LYS A 189 28.48 11.14 -2.51
CA LYS A 189 29.80 11.24 -1.85
C LYS A 189 30.93 11.13 -2.88
N ALA A 190 30.84 10.18 -3.81
CA ALA A 190 31.83 10.01 -4.87
C ALA A 190 31.93 11.27 -5.75
N LEU A 191 30.81 11.84 -6.19
CA LEU A 191 30.81 13.11 -6.95
C LEU A 191 31.37 14.28 -6.11
N THR A 192 31.06 14.33 -4.82
CA THR A 192 31.58 15.37 -3.92
C THR A 192 33.09 15.28 -3.79
N LYS A 193 33.65 14.06 -3.73
CA LYS A 193 35.10 13.86 -3.75
C LYS A 193 35.72 14.43 -5.02
N VAL A 194 35.16 14.12 -6.20
CA VAL A 194 35.65 14.68 -7.48
C VAL A 194 35.64 16.20 -7.46
N VAL A 195 34.57 16.81 -6.95
CA VAL A 195 34.48 18.28 -6.83
C VAL A 195 35.55 18.83 -5.88
N SER A 196 35.87 18.12 -4.79
CA SER A 196 36.97 18.50 -3.90
C SER A 196 38.31 18.46 -4.61
N ASP A 197 38.59 17.40 -5.37
CA ASP A 197 39.82 17.24 -6.13
C ASP A 197 39.96 18.36 -7.19
N MET A 198 38.85 18.74 -7.83
CA MET A 198 38.79 19.86 -8.77
C MET A 198 39.07 21.23 -8.13
N LYS A 199 38.77 21.44 -6.85
CA LYS A 199 39.13 22.69 -6.17
C LYS A 199 40.65 22.82 -6.03
N GLY A 200 41.36 21.71 -5.84
CA GLY A 200 42.82 21.67 -5.87
C GLY A 200 43.37 22.09 -7.24
N LEU A 201 42.77 21.58 -8.32
CA LEU A 201 43.13 21.94 -9.70
C LEU A 201 42.88 23.42 -10.00
N GLU A 202 41.80 23.99 -9.47
CA GLU A 202 41.51 25.41 -9.66
C GLU A 202 42.57 26.31 -9.02
N ALA A 203 43.10 25.92 -7.85
CA ALA A 203 44.14 26.66 -7.16
C ALA A 203 45.49 26.62 -7.92
N SER A 204 45.87 25.46 -8.47
CA SER A 204 47.10 25.33 -9.26
C SER A 204 47.05 26.16 -10.54
N VAL A 205 45.96 26.06 -11.30
CA VAL A 205 45.78 26.83 -12.55
C VAL A 205 45.84 28.34 -12.31
N LYS A 206 45.29 28.84 -11.20
CA LYS A 206 45.37 30.25 -10.83
C LYS A 206 46.80 30.68 -10.50
N LYS A 207 47.55 29.85 -9.78
CA LYS A 207 48.95 30.12 -9.43
C LYS A 207 49.81 30.23 -10.68
N ASP A 208 49.66 29.29 -11.62
CA ASP A 208 50.47 29.24 -12.84
C ASP A 208 50.18 30.43 -13.77
N LYS A 209 48.92 30.85 -13.88
CA LYS A 209 48.55 32.08 -14.60
C LYS A 209 49.19 33.34 -14.01
N ASN A 210 49.18 33.47 -12.69
CA ASN A 210 49.75 34.66 -12.04
C ASN A 210 51.27 34.71 -12.20
N ALA A 211 51.95 33.56 -12.12
CA ALA A 211 53.39 33.46 -12.35
C ALA A 211 53.76 33.89 -13.79
N SER A 212 53.04 33.37 -14.80
CA SER A 212 53.26 33.73 -16.21
C SER A 212 53.03 35.23 -16.48
N SER A 213 52.04 35.87 -15.86
CA SER A 213 51.80 37.32 -16.06
C SER A 213 52.91 38.21 -15.46
N SER A 214 53.65 37.71 -14.46
CA SER A 214 54.72 38.47 -13.82
C SER A 214 56.05 38.40 -14.58
N GLU A 215 56.23 37.38 -15.42
CA GLU A 215 57.40 37.25 -16.30
C GLU A 215 57.27 38.09 -17.58
N GLU A 216 56.06 38.26 -18.14
CA GLU A 216 55.84 39.12 -19.31
C GLU A 216 56.00 40.63 -19.04
N THR A 217 55.96 41.05 -17.78
CA THR A 217 56.13 42.46 -17.37
C THR A 217 57.56 42.85 -16.96
N ARG A 218 58.54 41.95 -17.12
CA ARG A 218 59.97 42.21 -16.86
C ARG A 218 60.76 42.32 -18.15
#